data_AF-A0A7W0IWW7-F1
#
_entry.id   AF-A0A7W0IWW7-F1
#
_cell.length_a   1.000
_cell.length_b   1.000
_cell.length_c   1.000
_cell.angle_alpha   90.00
_cell.angle_beta   90.00
_cell.angle_gamma   90.00
#
_symmetry.space_group_name_H-M   'P 1'
#
loop_
_entity.id
_entity.type
_entity.pdbx_description
1 polymer ?
#
loop_
_entity_poly.entity_id
_entity_poly.type
_entity_poly.pdbx_seq_one_letter_code
_entity_poly.pdbx_strand_id
1 'polypeptide(L)'
;MTPLITRRLGRTERQVTTMGLGGQASIQWTGKGIDPIAIIEKAYRIGINYMDTSNVYGPSQKNYGEAFRGLGLSPAAANYDPAARKKIFLATKTHFRSARQPNGDRFRTDFSDGMTDGFNVASSVDDVRRSLSLMFGDGKGGYPEGAYLDSIQFHNLNTQEEVDMLFEGSDDPNPHREWMGSLAAMLDLREGTNRTGLNPEKEKLVRHIGITGHWNTAAHMYAIRQDRKRILDTLLVTVNPSDGKYLAHRYNAIETARAADMGIIGMKVFADAAYYHKEPRFSNSPEDVYLGVGSEDLPSRDLIQYALSFQGISTLILGIGHVDDHPEKCQMEQNLRAAQIETPLNAQAMKAIEDRVTSLGKDKANAYFQQRAMGLTAPRNVGVEEDSPMPRMGRKAVRISWDTAYAGTAPIERYEVLRNQEVIGSVPHVPQIREKRFAYEDVPGTDDNLGDFHYSVRSVDAAGSTARSSSMGPLGTLSKT
;
A
#
# COMPACT_ATOMS: atom_id res chain seq x y z
N MET A 1 5.67 -4.14 -32.56
CA MET A 1 5.51 -3.16 -31.47
C MET A 1 6.76 -3.21 -30.60
N THR A 2 7.28 -2.06 -30.17
CA THR A 2 8.36 -2.01 -29.18
C THR A 2 7.91 -2.71 -27.89
N PRO A 3 8.74 -3.56 -27.26
CA PRO A 3 8.40 -4.15 -25.97
C PRO A 3 8.07 -3.07 -24.94
N LEU A 4 6.99 -3.25 -24.17
CA LEU A 4 6.65 -2.35 -23.07
C LEU A 4 7.70 -2.46 -21.95
N ILE A 5 8.01 -1.33 -21.32
CA ILE A 5 8.85 -1.31 -20.13
C ILE A 5 8.14 -2.07 -19.02
N THR A 6 8.85 -3.03 -18.44
CA THR A 6 8.42 -3.76 -17.25
C THR A 6 9.36 -3.52 -16.08
N ARG A 7 8.83 -3.57 -14.86
CA ARG A 7 9.59 -3.52 -13.62
C ARG A 7 9.30 -4.78 -12.79
N ARG A 8 10.26 -5.21 -11.98
CA ARG A 8 10.07 -6.29 -11.01
C ARG A 8 9.10 -5.85 -9.92
N LEU A 9 8.06 -6.63 -9.66
CA LEU A 9 7.11 -6.42 -8.56
C LEU A 9 7.65 -7.03 -7.25
N GLY A 10 8.74 -6.46 -6.74
CA GLY A 10 9.41 -6.90 -5.50
C GLY A 10 9.66 -8.42 -5.46
N ARG A 11 9.50 -9.03 -4.28
CA ARG A 11 9.70 -10.47 -4.04
C ARG A 11 8.72 -11.41 -4.77
N THR A 12 7.68 -10.89 -5.43
CA THR A 12 6.85 -11.74 -6.31
C THR A 12 7.63 -12.18 -7.55
N GLU A 13 8.75 -11.49 -7.85
CA GLU A 13 9.59 -11.66 -9.05
C GLU A 13 8.85 -11.43 -10.38
N ARG A 14 7.57 -11.03 -10.34
CA ARG A 14 6.78 -10.79 -11.53
C ARG A 14 7.27 -9.54 -12.25
N GLN A 15 7.53 -9.66 -13.55
CA GLN A 15 7.71 -8.49 -14.42
C GLN A 15 6.35 -7.91 -14.79
N VAL A 16 6.08 -6.68 -14.34
CA VAL A 16 4.81 -5.98 -14.58
C VAL A 16 5.03 -4.74 -15.43
N THR A 17 4.11 -4.42 -16.33
CA THR A 17 4.14 -3.18 -17.11
C THR A 17 4.07 -1.98 -16.17
N THR A 18 4.76 -0.88 -16.52
CA THR A 18 4.78 0.35 -15.70
C THR A 18 3.40 1.00 -15.52
N MET A 19 2.44 0.65 -16.37
CA MET A 19 1.02 0.93 -16.20
C MET A 19 0.24 -0.38 -16.03
N GLY A 20 -0.65 -0.41 -15.05
CA GLY A 20 -1.69 -1.41 -14.85
C GLY A 20 -3.09 -0.83 -15.02
N LEU A 21 -4.07 -1.70 -15.23
CA LEU A 21 -5.48 -1.31 -15.33
C LEU A 21 -6.13 -1.29 -13.94
N GLY A 22 -6.63 -0.12 -13.53
CA GLY A 22 -7.41 0.01 -12.30
C GLY A 22 -8.90 -0.28 -12.55
N GLY A 23 -9.51 -1.10 -11.69
CA GLY A 23 -10.91 -1.53 -11.82
C GLY A 23 -11.97 -0.53 -11.36
N GLN A 24 -11.59 0.70 -11.00
CA GLN A 24 -12.53 1.82 -10.78
C GLN A 24 -12.80 2.57 -12.10
N ALA A 25 -13.08 3.88 -12.05
CA ALA A 25 -13.49 4.69 -13.20
C ALA A 25 -14.66 4.02 -13.94
N SER A 26 -14.66 3.95 -15.26
CA SER A 26 -15.79 3.40 -16.03
C SER A 26 -16.02 1.91 -15.85
N ILE A 27 -15.04 1.15 -15.32
CA ILE A 27 -15.23 -0.27 -15.00
C ILE A 27 -16.13 -0.46 -13.76
N GLN A 28 -16.13 0.51 -12.84
CA GLN A 28 -17.03 0.53 -11.67
C GLN A 28 -18.27 1.41 -11.93
N TRP A 29 -18.06 2.61 -12.46
CA TRP A 29 -19.05 3.67 -12.65
C TRP A 29 -19.29 3.88 -14.15
N THR A 30 -19.93 2.89 -14.79
CA THR A 30 -20.11 2.87 -16.24
C THR A 30 -21.11 3.94 -16.69
N GLY A 31 -20.62 4.91 -17.48
CA GLY A 31 -21.46 5.95 -18.09
C GLY A 31 -22.20 5.47 -19.33
N LYS A 32 -23.19 6.26 -19.76
CA LYS A 32 -23.95 5.99 -20.99
C LYS A 32 -23.01 5.91 -22.19
N GLY A 33 -23.10 4.82 -22.97
CA GLY A 33 -22.30 4.62 -24.18
C GLY A 33 -20.86 4.17 -23.93
N ILE A 34 -20.48 3.90 -22.67
CA ILE A 34 -19.20 3.30 -22.33
C ILE A 34 -19.37 1.79 -22.18
N ASP A 35 -18.50 1.03 -22.84
CA ASP A 35 -18.38 -0.42 -22.66
C ASP A 35 -17.18 -0.73 -21.74
N PRO A 36 -17.43 -1.19 -20.49
CA PRO A 36 -16.36 -1.53 -19.56
C PRO A 36 -15.61 -2.80 -19.98
N ILE A 37 -16.23 -3.70 -20.74
CA ILE A 37 -15.60 -4.92 -21.24
C ILE A 37 -14.54 -4.55 -22.28
N ALA A 38 -14.89 -3.68 -23.23
CA ALA A 38 -13.96 -3.18 -24.25
C ALA A 38 -12.72 -2.51 -23.65
N ILE A 39 -12.85 -1.81 -22.52
CA ILE A 39 -11.70 -1.25 -21.79
C ILE A 39 -10.75 -2.36 -21.33
N ILE A 40 -11.28 -3.40 -20.67
CA ILE A 40 -10.47 -4.52 -20.14
C ILE A 40 -9.81 -5.29 -21.29
N GLU A 41 -10.57 -5.58 -22.35
CA GLU A 41 -10.03 -6.26 -23.52
C GLU A 41 -8.96 -5.45 -24.24
N LYS A 42 -9.13 -4.14 -24.38
CA LYS A 42 -8.11 -3.28 -24.98
C LYS A 42 -6.83 -3.30 -24.15
N ALA A 43 -6.92 -3.21 -22.81
CA ALA A 43 -5.75 -3.29 -21.93
C ALA A 43 -4.96 -4.58 -22.15
N TYR A 44 -5.66 -5.72 -22.18
CA TYR A 44 -5.05 -7.01 -22.46
C TYR A 44 -4.38 -7.05 -23.84
N ARG A 45 -5.10 -6.62 -24.90
CA ARG A 45 -4.62 -6.68 -26.29
C ARG A 45 -3.38 -5.81 -26.53
N ILE A 46 -3.28 -4.67 -25.87
CA ILE A 46 -2.10 -3.78 -25.97
C ILE A 46 -0.94 -4.20 -25.05
N GLY A 47 -1.10 -5.27 -24.27
CA GLY A 47 -0.03 -5.87 -23.48
C GLY A 47 0.09 -5.39 -22.03
N ILE A 48 -0.88 -4.62 -21.51
CA ILE A 48 -0.92 -4.29 -20.07
C ILE A 48 -1.15 -5.57 -19.29
N ASN A 49 -0.28 -5.84 -18.31
CA ASN A 49 -0.23 -7.13 -17.67
C ASN A 49 -0.53 -7.13 -16.16
N TYR A 50 -0.75 -5.96 -15.57
CA TYR A 50 -1.23 -5.82 -14.19
C TYR A 50 -2.68 -5.35 -14.21
N MET A 51 -3.58 -6.10 -13.59
CA MET A 51 -5.01 -5.80 -13.53
C MET A 51 -5.46 -5.78 -12.08
N ASP A 52 -6.12 -4.69 -11.68
CA ASP A 52 -6.60 -4.45 -10.33
C ASP A 52 -8.12 -4.34 -10.31
N THR A 53 -8.74 -4.93 -9.30
CA THR A 53 -10.17 -4.74 -8.98
C THR A 53 -10.35 -4.82 -7.45
N SER A 54 -11.59 -4.84 -6.97
CA SER A 54 -11.90 -4.96 -5.55
C SER A 54 -13.31 -5.47 -5.33
N ASN A 55 -13.53 -6.13 -4.19
CA ASN A 55 -14.83 -6.61 -3.76
C ASN A 55 -15.83 -5.47 -3.52
N VAL A 56 -15.35 -4.23 -3.28
CA VAL A 56 -16.19 -3.02 -3.13
C VAL A 56 -16.37 -2.21 -4.43
N TYR A 57 -15.81 -2.63 -5.57
CA TYR A 57 -15.90 -1.86 -6.82
C TYR A 57 -17.14 -2.22 -7.65
N GLY A 58 -18.28 -2.45 -7.00
CA GLY A 58 -19.55 -2.74 -7.65
C GLY A 58 -19.44 -3.81 -8.75
N PRO A 59 -19.77 -3.50 -10.02
CA PRO A 59 -19.76 -4.46 -11.12
C PRO A 59 -18.37 -4.82 -11.64
N SER A 60 -17.29 -4.19 -11.15
CA SER A 60 -15.94 -4.33 -11.70
C SER A 60 -15.48 -5.78 -11.89
N GLN A 61 -15.63 -6.64 -10.87
CA GLN A 61 -15.25 -8.04 -10.96
C GLN A 61 -16.09 -8.84 -11.97
N LYS A 62 -17.38 -8.49 -12.12
CA LYS A 62 -18.26 -9.09 -13.14
C LYS A 62 -17.81 -8.71 -14.54
N ASN A 63 -17.45 -7.45 -14.73
CA ASN A 63 -16.94 -6.94 -16.00
C ASN A 63 -15.61 -7.63 -16.39
N TYR A 64 -14.70 -7.83 -15.43
CA TYR A 64 -13.52 -8.67 -15.65
C TYR A 64 -13.87 -10.10 -16.04
N GLY A 65 -14.86 -10.72 -15.39
CA GLY A 65 -15.27 -12.08 -15.71
C GLY A 65 -15.84 -12.25 -17.12
N GLU A 66 -16.62 -11.28 -17.58
CA GLU A 66 -17.12 -11.27 -18.96
C GLU A 66 -15.97 -11.11 -19.97
N ALA A 67 -15.07 -10.15 -19.77
CA ALA A 67 -13.90 -9.98 -20.62
C ALA A 67 -12.99 -11.23 -20.62
N PHE A 68 -12.75 -11.84 -19.46
CA PHE A 68 -11.89 -13.02 -19.35
C PHE A 68 -12.46 -14.24 -20.07
N ARG A 69 -13.79 -14.40 -20.13
CA ARG A 69 -14.41 -15.44 -20.97
C ARG A 69 -14.15 -15.19 -22.45
N GLY A 70 -14.36 -13.96 -22.93
CA GLY A 70 -14.11 -13.60 -24.33
C GLY A 70 -12.64 -13.78 -24.74
N LEU A 71 -11.72 -13.41 -23.85
CA LEU A 71 -10.28 -13.46 -24.08
C LEU A 71 -9.64 -14.85 -23.87
N GLY A 72 -10.39 -15.85 -23.42
CA GLY A 72 -9.84 -17.18 -23.10
C GLY A 72 -8.94 -17.18 -21.85
N LEU A 73 -9.18 -16.27 -20.90
CA LEU A 73 -8.41 -16.16 -19.64
C LEU A 73 -9.07 -16.88 -18.47
N SER A 74 -10.35 -17.28 -18.60
CA SER A 74 -11.05 -18.09 -17.61
C SER A 74 -10.95 -19.59 -17.91
N PRO A 75 -10.61 -20.45 -16.94
CA PRO A 75 -10.67 -21.90 -17.10
C PRO A 75 -12.05 -22.46 -17.45
N ALA A 76 -13.13 -21.71 -17.21
CA ALA A 76 -14.48 -22.12 -17.60
C ALA A 76 -14.79 -21.87 -19.08
N ALA A 77 -13.95 -21.12 -19.80
CA ALA A 77 -14.18 -20.78 -21.18
C ALA A 77 -13.69 -21.88 -22.13
N ALA A 78 -14.46 -22.17 -23.19
CA ALA A 78 -14.10 -23.21 -24.17
C ALA A 78 -12.79 -22.90 -24.92
N ASN A 79 -12.41 -21.62 -25.02
CA ASN A 79 -11.18 -21.13 -25.63
C ASN A 79 -10.08 -20.83 -24.60
N TYR A 80 -10.13 -21.43 -23.41
CA TYR A 80 -9.16 -21.16 -22.34
C TYR A 80 -7.71 -21.42 -22.78
N ASP A 81 -6.86 -20.40 -22.65
CA ASP A 81 -5.42 -20.48 -22.83
C ASP A 81 -4.70 -20.23 -21.49
N PRO A 82 -4.18 -21.27 -20.83
CA PRO A 82 -3.46 -21.13 -19.57
C PRO A 82 -2.15 -20.34 -19.71
N ALA A 83 -1.53 -20.31 -20.90
CA ALA A 83 -0.35 -19.49 -21.13
C ALA A 83 -0.72 -18.01 -21.22
N ALA A 84 -1.86 -17.67 -21.83
CA ALA A 84 -2.42 -16.32 -21.80
C ALA A 84 -2.77 -15.86 -20.38
N ARG A 85 -3.47 -16.68 -19.59
CA ARG A 85 -3.81 -16.33 -18.19
C ARG A 85 -2.57 -16.07 -17.34
N LYS A 86 -1.49 -16.85 -17.50
CA LYS A 86 -0.21 -16.64 -16.80
C LYS A 86 0.48 -15.32 -17.16
N LYS A 87 0.17 -14.71 -18.31
CA LYS A 87 0.72 -13.40 -18.69
C LYS A 87 0.13 -12.25 -17.87
N ILE A 88 -1.01 -12.44 -17.21
CA ILE A 88 -1.64 -11.42 -16.38
C ILE A 88 -1.34 -11.64 -14.90
N PHE A 89 -1.08 -10.55 -14.18
CA PHE A 89 -1.10 -10.46 -12.73
C PHE A 89 -2.41 -9.79 -12.31
N LEU A 90 -3.35 -10.58 -11.78
CA LEU A 90 -4.64 -10.10 -11.31
C LEU A 90 -4.67 -9.95 -9.79
N ALA A 91 -4.91 -8.73 -9.33
CA ALA A 91 -5.08 -8.39 -7.93
C ALA A 91 -6.55 -8.02 -7.62
N THR A 92 -7.08 -8.54 -6.53
CA THR A 92 -8.32 -8.05 -5.90
C THR A 92 -8.08 -7.75 -4.42
N LYS A 93 -9.12 -7.34 -3.69
CA LYS A 93 -8.99 -6.85 -2.32
C LYS A 93 -10.12 -7.34 -1.43
N THR A 94 -9.83 -7.52 -0.15
CA THR A 94 -10.85 -7.77 0.88
C THR A 94 -10.83 -6.68 1.94
N HIS A 95 -12.00 -6.25 2.41
CA HIS A 95 -12.08 -5.35 3.56
C HIS A 95 -12.03 -6.11 4.89
N PHE A 96 -12.34 -7.41 4.89
CA PHE A 96 -12.35 -8.20 6.11
C PHE A 96 -10.95 -8.29 6.73
N ARG A 97 -10.88 -7.97 8.03
CA ARG A 97 -9.68 -8.14 8.84
C ARG A 97 -9.70 -9.46 9.61
N SER A 98 -10.89 -9.96 9.94
CA SER A 98 -11.10 -11.26 10.58
C SER A 98 -11.52 -12.32 9.56
N ALA A 99 -10.98 -13.52 9.73
CA ALA A 99 -11.44 -14.72 9.02
C ALA A 99 -12.37 -15.58 9.89
N ARG A 100 -12.33 -15.42 11.22
CA ARG A 100 -13.30 -15.98 12.17
C ARG A 100 -13.55 -15.02 13.31
N GLN A 101 -14.80 -15.01 13.76
CA GLN A 101 -15.32 -14.22 14.87
C GLN A 101 -16.12 -15.15 15.81
N PRO A 102 -16.04 -15.00 17.13
CA PRO A 102 -16.95 -15.68 18.06
C PRO A 102 -18.35 -15.07 17.97
N ASN A 103 -19.37 -15.92 17.89
CA ASN A 103 -20.80 -15.59 18.07
C ASN A 103 -21.33 -14.34 17.34
N GLY A 104 -20.76 -13.96 16.19
CA GLY A 104 -21.15 -12.78 15.43
C GLY A 104 -20.70 -11.45 16.05
N ASP A 105 -19.82 -11.50 17.05
CA ASP A 105 -19.23 -10.31 17.66
C ASP A 105 -18.35 -9.56 16.65
N ARG A 106 -18.52 -8.25 16.59
CA ARG A 106 -17.68 -7.33 15.81
C ARG A 106 -16.40 -7.04 16.58
N PHE A 107 -15.26 -6.94 15.89
CA PHE A 107 -14.01 -6.55 16.55
C PHE A 107 -14.03 -5.05 16.92
N ARG A 108 -13.11 -4.64 17.79
CA ARG A 108 -13.04 -3.29 18.39
C ARG A 108 -13.03 -2.11 17.40
N THR A 109 -12.64 -2.32 16.13
CA THR A 109 -12.61 -1.30 15.07
C THR A 109 -13.29 -1.82 13.82
N ASP A 110 -14.62 -1.73 13.79
CA ASP A 110 -15.45 -2.41 12.80
C ASP A 110 -15.69 -1.61 11.50
N PHE A 111 -14.66 -0.92 11.01
CA PHE A 111 -14.71 -0.25 9.69
C PHE A 111 -14.46 -1.24 8.52
N SER A 112 -14.37 -2.54 8.83
CA SER A 112 -13.94 -3.61 7.93
C SER A 112 -15.07 -4.50 7.40
N ASP A 113 -16.33 -4.07 7.51
CA ASP A 113 -17.45 -4.77 6.89
C ASP A 113 -17.27 -4.69 5.36
N GLY A 114 -16.95 -5.82 4.72
CA GLY A 114 -16.91 -5.90 3.26
C GLY A 114 -18.26 -5.55 2.63
N MET A 115 -18.36 -5.64 1.29
CA MET A 115 -19.68 -5.50 0.68
C MET A 115 -20.56 -6.69 1.06
N THR A 116 -21.72 -6.41 1.65
CA THR A 116 -22.83 -7.37 1.72
C THR A 116 -23.58 -7.31 0.40
N ASP A 117 -23.13 -8.08 -0.58
CA ASP A 117 -23.96 -8.41 -1.73
C ASP A 117 -24.58 -9.80 -1.56
N GLY A 118 -25.50 -10.18 -2.44
CA GLY A 118 -26.29 -11.43 -2.33
C GLY A 118 -25.48 -12.74 -2.35
N PHE A 119 -24.16 -12.69 -2.17
CA PHE A 119 -23.25 -13.82 -2.00
C PHE A 119 -23.11 -14.29 -0.54
N ASN A 120 -23.76 -13.64 0.43
CA ASN A 120 -23.66 -13.99 1.85
C ASN A 120 -22.21 -14.05 2.37
N VAL A 121 -21.38 -13.10 1.93
CA VAL A 121 -19.97 -12.99 2.35
C VAL A 121 -19.90 -12.65 3.84
N ALA A 122 -19.20 -13.48 4.61
CA ALA A 122 -19.01 -13.26 6.06
C ALA A 122 -17.53 -13.20 6.47
N SER A 123 -16.61 -13.51 5.55
CA SER A 123 -15.17 -13.58 5.83
C SER A 123 -14.31 -13.21 4.63
N SER A 124 -13.02 -13.00 4.87
CA SER A 124 -12.02 -12.82 3.81
C SER A 124 -11.89 -14.03 2.87
N VAL A 125 -12.17 -15.24 3.36
CA VAL A 125 -12.16 -16.47 2.54
C VAL A 125 -13.34 -16.48 1.57
N ASP A 126 -14.52 -16.08 2.04
CA ASP A 126 -15.72 -15.94 1.18
C ASP A 126 -15.49 -14.88 0.10
N ASP A 127 -14.80 -13.79 0.45
CA ASP A 127 -14.42 -12.73 -0.49
C ASP A 127 -13.52 -13.24 -1.63
N VAL A 128 -12.59 -14.16 -1.33
CA VAL A 128 -11.75 -14.81 -2.36
C VAL A 128 -12.60 -15.69 -3.27
N ARG A 129 -13.45 -16.55 -2.70
CA ARG A 129 -14.32 -17.47 -3.47
C ARG A 129 -15.32 -16.71 -4.34
N ARG A 130 -15.95 -15.67 -3.79
CA ARG A 130 -16.80 -14.72 -4.53
C ARG A 130 -16.04 -14.11 -5.70
N SER A 131 -14.82 -13.62 -5.47
CA SER A 131 -13.97 -13.03 -6.51
C SER A 131 -13.71 -14.03 -7.65
N LEU A 132 -13.40 -15.29 -7.32
CA LEU A 132 -13.19 -16.33 -8.32
C LEU A 132 -14.46 -16.68 -9.09
N SER A 133 -15.60 -16.76 -8.40
CA SER A 133 -16.89 -17.01 -9.06
C SER A 133 -17.26 -15.89 -10.04
N LEU A 134 -17.06 -14.63 -9.64
CA LEU A 134 -17.37 -13.47 -10.49
C LEU A 134 -16.43 -13.34 -11.70
N MET A 135 -15.12 -13.57 -11.51
CA MET A 135 -14.12 -13.34 -12.55
C MET A 135 -13.82 -14.56 -13.42
N PHE A 136 -14.09 -15.78 -12.93
CA PHE A 136 -13.75 -17.01 -13.66
C PHE A 136 -14.92 -17.99 -13.76
N GLY A 137 -15.93 -17.88 -12.91
CA GLY A 137 -17.00 -18.86 -12.79
C GLY A 137 -18.36 -18.39 -13.30
N ASP A 138 -19.39 -18.86 -12.58
CA ASP A 138 -20.80 -18.65 -12.89
C ASP A 138 -21.40 -17.36 -12.30
N GLY A 139 -20.63 -16.65 -11.46
CA GLY A 139 -21.08 -15.49 -10.71
C GLY A 139 -22.20 -15.77 -9.70
N LYS A 140 -22.32 -17.01 -9.22
CA LYS A 140 -23.33 -17.48 -8.25
C LYS A 140 -22.72 -18.33 -7.12
N GLY A 141 -21.39 -18.35 -7.02
CA GLY A 141 -20.62 -19.09 -6.00
C GLY A 141 -19.74 -20.19 -6.60
N GLY A 142 -20.06 -20.70 -7.79
CA GLY A 142 -19.23 -21.68 -8.48
C GLY A 142 -18.05 -21.04 -9.21
N TYR A 143 -16.89 -21.70 -9.18
CA TYR A 143 -15.71 -21.37 -9.98
C TYR A 143 -15.02 -22.66 -10.46
N PRO A 144 -14.36 -22.64 -11.63
CA PRO A 144 -13.74 -23.84 -12.19
C PRO A 144 -12.44 -24.20 -11.46
N GLU A 145 -12.07 -25.48 -11.53
CA GLU A 145 -10.74 -25.92 -11.10
C GLU A 145 -9.65 -25.15 -11.86
N GLY A 146 -8.58 -24.79 -11.15
CA GLY A 146 -7.47 -24.00 -11.72
C GLY A 146 -7.74 -22.49 -11.76
N ALA A 147 -8.89 -21.99 -11.30
CA ALA A 147 -9.08 -20.56 -11.06
C ALA A 147 -8.23 -20.09 -9.86
N TYR A 148 -7.57 -18.95 -10.00
CA TYR A 148 -6.74 -18.36 -8.94
C TYR A 148 -6.59 -16.84 -9.09
N LEU A 149 -6.32 -16.19 -7.96
CA LEU A 149 -5.87 -14.81 -7.88
C LEU A 149 -4.34 -14.75 -7.84
N ASP A 150 -3.72 -13.86 -8.61
CA ASP A 150 -2.29 -13.62 -8.43
C ASP A 150 -2.05 -12.91 -7.10
N SER A 151 -2.92 -11.98 -6.70
CA SER A 151 -2.84 -11.34 -5.39
C SER A 151 -4.20 -11.03 -4.76
N ILE A 152 -4.28 -11.19 -3.43
CA ILE A 152 -5.30 -10.59 -2.58
C ILE A 152 -4.66 -9.49 -1.73
N GLN A 153 -5.30 -8.34 -1.62
CA GLN A 153 -4.80 -7.22 -0.81
C GLN A 153 -5.78 -6.85 0.31
N PHE A 154 -5.28 -6.63 1.53
CA PHE A 154 -6.12 -6.12 2.63
C PHE A 154 -6.43 -4.64 2.40
N HIS A 155 -7.69 -4.36 2.10
CA HIS A 155 -8.16 -3.08 1.55
C HIS A 155 -8.32 -2.00 2.62
N ASN A 156 -7.77 -0.82 2.39
CA ASN A 156 -7.98 0.38 3.22
C ASN A 156 -7.49 0.22 4.67
N LEU A 157 -6.25 -0.24 4.84
CA LEU A 157 -5.59 -0.41 6.14
C LEU A 157 -5.13 0.95 6.69
N ASN A 158 -5.67 1.36 7.84
CA ASN A 158 -5.59 2.74 8.34
C ASN A 158 -5.12 2.88 9.79
N THR A 159 -5.27 1.86 10.63
CA THR A 159 -4.87 1.94 12.05
C THR A 159 -3.96 0.78 12.47
N GLN A 160 -3.28 0.91 13.62
CA GLN A 160 -2.47 -0.18 14.16
C GLN A 160 -3.36 -1.31 14.68
N GLU A 161 -4.53 -0.98 15.22
CA GLU A 161 -5.52 -1.95 15.69
C GLU A 161 -6.01 -2.85 14.54
N GLU A 162 -6.27 -2.29 13.35
CA GLU A 162 -6.62 -3.08 12.17
C GLU A 162 -5.48 -3.99 11.70
N VAL A 163 -4.22 -3.57 11.92
CA VAL A 163 -3.05 -4.41 11.64
C VAL A 163 -2.96 -5.53 12.67
N ASP A 164 -3.09 -5.24 13.96
CA ASP A 164 -3.05 -6.25 15.02
C ASP A 164 -4.16 -7.30 14.80
N MET A 165 -5.37 -6.86 14.44
CA MET A 165 -6.47 -7.73 14.01
C MET A 165 -6.08 -8.66 12.88
N LEU A 166 -5.46 -8.11 11.85
CA LEU A 166 -5.10 -8.86 10.65
C LEU A 166 -4.11 -9.99 10.98
N PHE A 167 -3.19 -9.72 11.91
CA PHE A 167 -2.13 -10.63 12.33
C PHE A 167 -2.54 -11.59 13.47
N GLU A 168 -3.67 -11.37 14.14
CA GLU A 168 -4.17 -12.22 15.22
C GLU A 168 -4.23 -13.70 14.78
N GLY A 169 -3.58 -14.59 15.54
CA GLY A 169 -3.50 -16.02 15.22
C GLY A 169 -2.55 -16.41 14.08
N SER A 170 -1.82 -15.47 13.46
CA SER A 170 -0.87 -15.79 12.38
C SER A 170 0.38 -16.56 12.84
N ASP A 171 0.75 -16.43 14.12
CA ASP A 171 1.85 -17.18 14.72
C ASP A 171 1.43 -18.53 15.31
N ASP A 172 0.15 -18.68 15.64
CA ASP A 172 -0.46 -19.91 16.13
C ASP A 172 -1.84 -20.11 15.46
N PRO A 173 -1.88 -20.61 14.21
CA PRO A 173 -3.11 -20.70 13.42
C PRO A 173 -3.99 -21.89 13.85
N ASN A 174 -4.18 -22.10 15.14
CA ASN A 174 -4.94 -23.23 15.70
C ASN A 174 -6.42 -23.17 15.26
N PRO A 175 -7.00 -24.28 14.76
CA PRO A 175 -8.38 -24.30 14.25
C PRO A 175 -9.45 -24.17 15.33
N HIS A 176 -9.08 -24.19 16.62
CA HIS A 176 -9.99 -23.99 17.75
C HIS A 176 -10.00 -22.55 18.27
N ARG A 177 -9.23 -21.63 17.67
CA ARG A 177 -9.30 -20.22 18.08
C ARG A 177 -10.68 -19.65 17.79
N GLU A 178 -11.20 -18.92 18.76
CA GLU A 178 -12.44 -18.14 18.62
C GLU A 178 -12.25 -16.99 17.63
N TRP A 179 -11.14 -16.27 17.76
CA TRP A 179 -10.73 -15.19 16.86
C TRP A 179 -9.58 -15.61 15.95
N MET A 180 -9.71 -15.31 14.66
CA MET A 180 -8.66 -15.53 13.67
C MET A 180 -8.58 -14.33 12.72
N GLY A 181 -7.40 -13.74 12.60
CA GLY A 181 -7.08 -12.71 11.63
C GLY A 181 -7.02 -13.25 10.20
N SER A 182 -7.29 -12.39 9.23
CA SER A 182 -7.36 -12.79 7.82
C SER A 182 -6.01 -13.19 7.23
N LEU A 183 -4.89 -12.73 7.79
CA LEU A 183 -3.57 -13.11 7.29
C LEU A 183 -3.36 -14.62 7.37
N ALA A 184 -3.75 -15.25 8.48
CA ALA A 184 -3.61 -16.70 8.68
C ALA A 184 -4.45 -17.51 7.67
N ALA A 185 -5.68 -17.05 7.38
CA ALA A 185 -6.55 -17.70 6.40
C ALA A 185 -6.04 -17.52 4.96
N MET A 186 -5.54 -16.33 4.61
CA MET A 186 -4.93 -16.09 3.29
C MET A 186 -3.65 -16.92 3.09
N LEU A 187 -2.89 -17.16 4.16
CA LEU A 187 -1.75 -18.09 4.13
C LEU A 187 -2.18 -19.53 3.79
N ASP A 188 -3.28 -20.00 4.37
CA ASP A 188 -3.84 -21.32 4.05
C ASP A 188 -4.25 -21.41 2.58
N LEU A 189 -4.92 -20.39 2.03
CA LEU A 189 -5.29 -20.31 0.61
C LEU A 189 -4.09 -20.16 -0.33
N ARG A 190 -2.97 -19.62 0.17
CA ARG A 190 -1.72 -19.51 -0.60
C ARG A 190 -0.96 -20.83 -0.65
N GLU A 191 -0.88 -21.51 0.49
CA GLU A 191 -0.06 -22.71 0.66
C GLU A 191 -0.82 -24.00 0.33
N GLY A 192 -2.15 -23.94 0.22
CA GLY A 192 -3.00 -25.12 0.09
C GLY A 192 -3.01 -25.94 1.37
N THR A 193 -3.04 -25.25 2.52
CA THR A 193 -3.09 -25.85 3.85
C THR A 193 -4.43 -25.57 4.50
N ASN A 194 -4.71 -26.23 5.62
CA ASN A 194 -5.91 -26.00 6.43
C ASN A 194 -5.54 -25.85 7.92
N ARG A 195 -4.53 -25.05 8.23
CA ARG A 195 -4.07 -24.89 9.62
C ARG A 195 -5.18 -24.24 10.46
N THR A 196 -5.80 -23.20 9.92
CA THR A 196 -6.87 -22.43 10.57
C THR A 196 -8.22 -23.17 10.63
N GLY A 197 -8.38 -24.26 9.87
CA GLY A 197 -9.68 -24.93 9.70
C GLY A 197 -10.62 -24.23 8.70
N LEU A 198 -10.19 -23.13 8.05
CA LEU A 198 -11.02 -22.32 7.14
C LEU A 198 -10.83 -22.66 5.65
N ASN A 199 -9.95 -23.61 5.32
CA ASN A 199 -9.70 -24.11 3.96
C ASN A 199 -9.75 -25.66 3.93
N PRO A 200 -10.90 -26.29 4.22
CA PRO A 200 -11.01 -27.74 4.38
C PRO A 200 -10.55 -28.53 3.15
N GLU A 201 -10.83 -28.01 1.96
CA GLU A 201 -10.45 -28.61 0.68
C GLU A 201 -8.99 -28.34 0.27
N LYS A 202 -8.21 -27.63 1.11
CA LYS A 202 -6.78 -27.32 0.88
C LYS A 202 -6.53 -26.64 -0.46
N GLU A 203 -7.45 -25.77 -0.85
CA GLU A 203 -7.40 -25.06 -2.12
C GLU A 203 -6.22 -24.09 -2.20
N LYS A 204 -5.64 -23.93 -3.39
CA LYS A 204 -4.58 -22.95 -3.68
C LYS A 204 -5.12 -21.80 -4.53
N LEU A 205 -5.86 -20.91 -3.88
CA LEU A 205 -6.66 -19.87 -4.55
C LEU A 205 -5.93 -18.54 -4.74
N VAL A 206 -4.85 -18.30 -3.99
CA VAL A 206 -4.11 -17.03 -3.98
C VAL A 206 -2.61 -17.31 -4.15
N ARG A 207 -1.87 -16.47 -4.85
CA ARG A 207 -0.39 -16.59 -4.93
C ARG A 207 0.35 -15.62 -4.02
N HIS A 208 -0.11 -14.38 -3.96
CA HIS A 208 0.54 -13.30 -3.22
C HIS A 208 -0.45 -12.58 -2.30
N ILE A 209 0.06 -12.07 -1.18
CA ILE A 209 -0.74 -11.36 -0.18
C ILE A 209 -0.22 -9.93 -0.05
N GLY A 210 -1.07 -8.93 -0.16
CA GLY A 210 -0.68 -7.52 -0.08
C GLY A 210 -1.47 -6.71 0.93
N ILE A 211 -1.05 -5.47 1.13
CA ILE A 211 -1.78 -4.46 1.89
C ILE A 211 -1.98 -3.21 1.04
N THR A 212 -3.06 -2.48 1.31
CA THR A 212 -3.32 -1.22 0.62
C THR A 212 -4.03 -0.23 1.51
N GLY A 213 -3.76 1.05 1.31
CA GLY A 213 -4.54 2.12 1.89
C GLY A 213 -4.01 3.47 1.44
N HIS A 214 -4.90 4.45 1.39
CA HIS A 214 -4.55 5.80 0.98
C HIS A 214 -4.26 6.73 2.17
N TRP A 215 -4.96 6.53 3.29
CA TRP A 215 -5.06 7.56 4.33
C TRP A 215 -3.80 7.73 5.20
N ASN A 216 -3.26 6.63 5.74
CA ASN A 216 -2.28 6.68 6.83
C ASN A 216 -1.01 5.87 6.53
N THR A 217 0.11 6.55 6.29
CA THR A 217 1.40 5.88 6.09
C THR A 217 1.86 5.10 7.33
N ALA A 218 1.48 5.52 8.54
CA ALA A 218 1.94 4.91 9.79
C ALA A 218 1.44 3.47 9.94
N ALA A 219 0.18 3.21 9.54
CA ALA A 219 -0.39 1.86 9.59
C ALA A 219 0.34 0.91 8.66
N HIS A 220 0.69 1.36 7.45
CA HIS A 220 1.46 0.55 6.49
C HIS A 220 2.86 0.24 6.98
N MET A 221 3.57 1.25 7.51
CA MET A 221 4.90 1.03 8.12
C MET A 221 4.82 0.07 9.29
N TYR A 222 3.78 0.17 10.12
CA TYR A 222 3.53 -0.74 11.23
C TYR A 222 3.27 -2.17 10.75
N ALA A 223 2.42 -2.37 9.74
CA ALA A 223 2.14 -3.68 9.15
C ALA A 223 3.41 -4.35 8.59
N ILE A 224 4.24 -3.60 7.88
CA ILE A 224 5.51 -4.12 7.35
C ILE A 224 6.44 -4.53 8.49
N ARG A 225 6.47 -3.76 9.58
CA ARG A 225 7.28 -4.05 10.77
C ARG A 225 6.81 -5.30 11.52
N GLN A 226 5.50 -5.52 11.58
CA GLN A 226 4.88 -6.70 12.20
C GLN A 226 5.06 -7.97 11.35
N ASP A 227 5.33 -7.84 10.05
CA ASP A 227 5.52 -8.96 9.12
C ASP A 227 6.87 -9.68 9.26
N ARG A 228 7.10 -10.29 10.43
CA ARG A 228 8.34 -11.01 10.78
C ARG A 228 8.66 -12.14 9.79
N LYS A 229 7.62 -12.78 9.26
CA LYS A 229 7.70 -13.92 8.32
C LYS A 229 7.75 -13.50 6.85
N ARG A 230 7.72 -12.19 6.54
CA ARG A 230 7.77 -11.66 5.17
C ARG A 230 6.64 -12.21 4.29
N ILE A 231 5.44 -12.30 4.85
CA ILE A 231 4.21 -12.79 4.21
C ILE A 231 3.63 -11.75 3.25
N LEU A 232 3.74 -10.47 3.56
CA LEU A 232 3.20 -9.37 2.76
C LEU A 232 4.13 -9.10 1.57
N ASP A 233 3.64 -9.39 0.38
CA ASP A 233 4.35 -9.32 -0.89
C ASP A 233 4.24 -7.95 -1.57
N THR A 234 3.10 -7.26 -1.44
CA THR A 234 2.84 -6.00 -2.15
C THR A 234 2.25 -4.91 -1.26
N LEU A 235 2.55 -3.66 -1.60
CA LEU A 235 1.97 -2.45 -1.02
C LEU A 235 1.35 -1.60 -2.14
N LEU A 236 0.07 -1.26 -2.00
CA LEU A 236 -0.62 -0.31 -2.88
C LEU A 236 -1.01 0.97 -2.14
N VAL A 237 -0.42 2.10 -2.54
CA VAL A 237 -0.56 3.42 -1.89
C VAL A 237 -0.77 4.54 -2.91
N THR A 238 -1.18 5.70 -2.43
CA THR A 238 -1.40 6.88 -3.27
C THR A 238 -0.09 7.52 -3.68
N VAL A 239 0.00 7.91 -4.96
CA VAL A 239 1.19 8.55 -5.53
C VAL A 239 0.75 9.63 -6.52
N ASN A 240 0.94 10.90 -6.16
CA ASN A 240 0.66 12.05 -7.03
C ASN A 240 1.39 13.33 -6.53
N PRO A 241 1.37 14.45 -7.27
CA PRO A 241 2.08 15.68 -6.89
C PRO A 241 1.60 16.34 -5.59
N SER A 242 0.37 16.05 -5.13
CA SER A 242 -0.13 16.58 -3.87
C SER A 242 0.37 15.82 -2.64
N ASP A 243 1.01 14.64 -2.78
CA ASP A 243 1.43 13.78 -1.66
C ASP A 243 2.23 14.53 -0.58
N GLY A 244 3.14 15.43 -0.99
CA GLY A 244 3.97 16.23 -0.07
C GLY A 244 3.20 17.27 0.77
N LYS A 245 1.94 17.57 0.44
CA LYS A 245 1.05 18.43 1.25
C LYS A 245 0.30 17.65 2.33
N TYR A 246 0.44 16.34 2.35
CA TYR A 246 -0.25 15.41 3.24
C TYR A 246 0.77 14.53 3.98
N LEU A 247 0.29 13.53 4.72
CA LEU A 247 1.17 12.52 5.30
C LEU A 247 1.69 11.61 4.19
N ALA A 248 2.80 12.05 3.58
CA ALA A 248 3.33 11.53 2.34
C ALA A 248 3.76 10.06 2.45
N HIS A 249 3.42 9.24 1.46
CA HIS A 249 3.91 7.87 1.39
C HIS A 249 5.34 7.79 0.82
N ARG A 250 5.74 8.77 -0.02
CA ARG A 250 7.03 8.81 -0.74
C ARG A 250 8.23 8.43 0.12
N TYR A 251 8.41 9.12 1.25
CA TYR A 251 9.57 8.95 2.13
C TYR A 251 9.27 8.10 3.37
N ASN A 252 8.07 7.51 3.45
CA ASN A 252 7.58 6.76 4.59
C ASN A 252 7.26 5.31 4.18
N ALA A 253 5.99 5.00 3.89
CA ALA A 253 5.56 3.65 3.54
C ALA A 253 6.25 3.10 2.29
N ILE A 254 6.51 3.93 1.27
CA ILE A 254 7.18 3.49 0.02
C ILE A 254 8.62 3.07 0.31
N GLU A 255 9.40 3.88 1.02
CA GLU A 255 10.77 3.51 1.39
C GLU A 255 10.83 2.30 2.33
N THR A 256 9.85 2.18 3.23
CA THR A 256 9.73 1.01 4.13
C THR A 256 9.43 -0.27 3.33
N ALA A 257 8.50 -0.22 2.38
CA ALA A 257 8.19 -1.33 1.50
C ALA A 257 9.35 -1.68 0.57
N ARG A 258 10.08 -0.68 0.07
CA ARG A 258 11.27 -0.86 -0.76
C ARG A 258 12.38 -1.56 0.00
N ALA A 259 12.67 -1.12 1.22
CA ALA A 259 13.64 -1.78 2.10
C ALA A 259 13.21 -3.20 2.47
N ALA A 260 11.91 -3.46 2.52
CA ALA A 260 11.37 -4.79 2.69
C ALA A 260 11.34 -5.60 1.39
N ASP A 261 11.73 -5.10 0.21
CA ASP A 261 11.60 -5.78 -1.09
C ASP A 261 10.16 -6.26 -1.38
N MET A 262 9.19 -5.40 -1.09
CA MET A 262 7.79 -5.57 -1.50
C MET A 262 7.57 -4.97 -2.89
N GLY A 263 6.61 -5.52 -3.65
CA GLY A 263 6.13 -4.91 -4.87
C GLY A 263 5.30 -3.66 -4.57
N ILE A 264 5.72 -2.50 -5.06
CA ILE A 264 5.05 -1.23 -4.76
C ILE A 264 4.21 -0.80 -5.96
N ILE A 265 2.91 -0.63 -5.74
CA ILE A 265 1.93 -0.21 -6.74
C ILE A 265 1.43 1.19 -6.38
N GLY A 266 1.43 2.10 -7.35
CA GLY A 266 0.87 3.44 -7.18
C GLY A 266 -0.58 3.53 -7.63
N MET A 267 -1.41 4.22 -6.87
CA MET A 267 -2.79 4.58 -7.23
C MET A 267 -3.07 6.07 -7.05
N LYS A 268 -4.27 6.51 -7.46
CA LYS A 268 -4.75 7.89 -7.32
C LYS A 268 -3.81 8.94 -7.93
N VAL A 269 -3.15 8.55 -9.02
CA VAL A 269 -2.29 9.41 -9.85
C VAL A 269 -3.03 10.66 -10.31
N PHE A 270 -4.32 10.50 -10.65
CA PHE A 270 -5.20 11.59 -11.06
C PHE A 270 -6.10 12.13 -9.95
N ALA A 271 -5.83 11.77 -8.68
CA ALA A 271 -6.65 12.11 -7.52
C ALA A 271 -8.15 11.85 -7.74
N ASP A 272 -8.48 10.68 -8.31
CA ASP A 272 -9.85 10.29 -8.66
C ASP A 272 -10.57 11.31 -9.57
N ALA A 273 -9.87 11.92 -10.53
CA ALA A 273 -10.37 13.00 -11.40
C ALA A 273 -10.53 14.39 -10.75
N ALA A 274 -10.19 14.55 -9.46
CA ALA A 274 -10.20 15.87 -8.81
C ALA A 274 -9.16 16.83 -9.41
N TYR A 275 -8.15 16.34 -10.11
CA TYR A 275 -7.24 17.19 -10.89
C TYR A 275 -7.86 17.76 -12.17
N TYR A 276 -9.05 17.32 -12.58
CA TYR A 276 -9.61 17.71 -13.88
C TYR A 276 -10.93 18.46 -13.76
N HIS A 277 -12.01 17.78 -13.36
CA HIS A 277 -13.36 18.33 -13.56
C HIS A 277 -14.28 18.29 -12.35
N LYS A 278 -13.87 17.68 -11.24
CA LYS A 278 -14.73 17.53 -10.08
C LYS A 278 -14.08 17.95 -8.77
N GLU A 279 -14.93 18.21 -7.79
CA GLU A 279 -14.52 18.50 -6.42
C GLU A 279 -13.74 17.33 -5.79
N PRO A 280 -12.82 17.61 -4.84
CA PRO A 280 -12.09 16.58 -4.08
C PRO A 280 -13.00 15.76 -3.14
N ARG A 281 -13.73 14.81 -3.73
CA ARG A 281 -14.53 13.77 -3.06
C ARG A 281 -14.43 12.45 -3.81
N PHE A 282 -14.75 11.34 -3.16
CA PHE A 282 -14.83 10.04 -3.83
C PHE A 282 -15.90 10.03 -4.92
N SER A 283 -15.58 9.39 -6.04
CA SER A 283 -16.55 9.11 -7.10
C SER A 283 -17.64 8.17 -6.60
N ASN A 284 -18.90 8.53 -6.83
CA ASN A 284 -20.06 7.71 -6.48
C ASN A 284 -21.09 7.58 -7.62
N SER A 285 -20.80 8.17 -8.79
CA SER A 285 -21.63 8.07 -9.98
C SER A 285 -20.79 8.12 -11.27
N PRO A 286 -21.35 7.73 -12.42
CA PRO A 286 -20.66 7.81 -13.71
C PRO A 286 -20.19 9.22 -14.11
N GLU A 287 -20.90 10.28 -13.70
CA GLU A 287 -20.56 11.68 -14.01
C GLU A 287 -19.25 12.13 -13.35
N ASP A 288 -18.82 11.45 -12.30
CA ASP A 288 -17.55 11.69 -11.64
C ASP A 288 -16.35 11.12 -12.42
N VAL A 289 -16.59 10.29 -13.43
CA VAL A 289 -15.52 9.69 -14.24
C VAL A 289 -15.08 10.65 -15.33
N TYR A 290 -13.79 11.00 -15.32
CA TYR A 290 -13.20 11.84 -16.36
C TYR A 290 -12.94 11.03 -17.63
N LEU A 291 -13.47 11.50 -18.76
CA LEU A 291 -13.36 10.83 -20.06
C LEU A 291 -12.24 11.39 -20.96
N GLY A 292 -11.62 12.51 -20.59
CA GLY A 292 -10.60 13.21 -21.40
C GLY A 292 -9.16 12.75 -21.15
N VAL A 293 -8.24 13.08 -22.07
CA VAL A 293 -6.80 12.78 -21.94
C VAL A 293 -6.07 13.98 -21.32
N GLY A 294 -6.09 14.06 -19.99
CA GLY A 294 -5.56 15.24 -19.28
C GLY A 294 -6.23 16.54 -19.71
N SER A 295 -5.69 17.67 -19.28
CA SER A 295 -6.09 19.00 -19.79
C SER A 295 -4.89 19.74 -20.36
N GLU A 296 -5.12 20.81 -21.12
CA GLU A 296 -4.06 21.67 -21.65
C GLU A 296 -3.14 22.18 -20.52
N ASP A 297 -3.73 22.68 -19.43
CA ASP A 297 -2.98 23.18 -18.27
C ASP A 297 -2.35 22.09 -17.40
N LEU A 298 -2.83 20.84 -17.50
CA LEU A 298 -2.37 19.73 -16.67
C LEU A 298 -2.43 18.42 -17.45
N PRO A 299 -1.42 18.15 -18.30
CA PRO A 299 -1.36 16.93 -19.09
C PRO A 299 -1.30 15.68 -18.20
N SER A 300 -2.00 14.61 -18.59
CA SER A 300 -1.96 13.34 -17.85
C SER A 300 -0.55 12.75 -17.81
N ARG A 301 0.26 13.03 -18.84
CA ARG A 301 1.67 12.64 -18.94
C ARG A 301 2.48 13.11 -17.74
N ASP A 302 2.34 14.37 -17.33
CA ASP A 302 3.12 14.94 -16.23
C ASP A 302 2.84 14.18 -14.93
N LEU A 303 1.56 13.93 -14.64
CA LEU A 303 1.13 13.23 -13.43
C LEU A 303 1.61 11.77 -13.40
N ILE A 304 1.53 11.06 -14.53
CA ILE A 304 2.03 9.69 -14.67
C ILE A 304 3.55 9.63 -14.48
N GLN A 305 4.29 10.50 -15.17
CA GLN A 305 5.76 10.50 -15.13
C GLN A 305 6.27 10.91 -13.74
N TYR A 306 5.62 11.89 -13.10
CA TYR A 306 5.87 12.24 -11.71
C TYR A 306 5.71 11.02 -10.79
N ALA A 307 4.59 10.31 -10.89
CA ALA A 307 4.32 9.17 -10.03
C ALA A 307 5.29 7.99 -10.26
N LEU A 308 5.66 7.71 -11.52
CA LEU A 308 6.68 6.69 -11.84
C LEU A 308 8.11 7.05 -11.44
N SER A 309 8.34 8.32 -11.08
CA SER A 309 9.63 8.81 -10.62
C SER A 309 9.87 8.59 -9.12
N PHE A 310 8.86 8.13 -8.39
CA PHE A 310 9.06 7.66 -7.03
C PHE A 310 9.85 6.35 -7.07
N GLN A 311 10.96 6.30 -6.34
CA GLN A 311 11.83 5.14 -6.32
C GLN A 311 11.07 3.92 -5.77
N GLY A 312 11.21 2.76 -6.42
CA GLY A 312 10.57 1.51 -6.00
C GLY A 312 9.17 1.25 -6.59
N ILE A 313 8.50 2.24 -7.19
CA ILE A 313 7.22 2.01 -7.86
C ILE A 313 7.41 1.06 -9.06
N SER A 314 6.73 -0.08 -9.00
CA SER A 314 6.77 -1.12 -10.02
C SER A 314 5.74 -0.85 -11.13
N THR A 315 4.53 -0.43 -10.76
CA THR A 315 3.44 -0.13 -11.70
C THR A 315 2.47 0.90 -11.12
N LEU A 316 1.78 1.63 -11.98
CA LEU A 316 0.67 2.52 -11.62
C LEU A 316 -0.65 1.92 -12.08
N ILE A 317 -1.60 1.72 -11.17
CA ILE A 317 -2.96 1.36 -11.56
C ILE A 317 -3.74 2.62 -11.93
N LEU A 318 -4.10 2.73 -13.21
CA LEU A 318 -4.81 3.89 -13.75
C LEU A 318 -6.25 3.50 -14.07
N GLY A 319 -7.20 4.27 -13.53
CA GLY A 319 -8.60 4.18 -13.95
C GLY A 319 -8.76 4.78 -15.34
N ILE A 320 -9.52 4.10 -16.19
CA ILE A 320 -9.82 4.54 -17.56
C ILE A 320 -11.31 4.86 -17.66
N GLY A 321 -11.60 6.07 -18.10
CA GLY A 321 -12.95 6.55 -18.37
C GLY A 321 -13.43 6.19 -19.78
N HIS A 322 -12.56 6.33 -20.78
CA HIS A 322 -12.87 6.10 -22.19
C HIS A 322 -11.71 5.47 -22.95
N VAL A 323 -12.05 4.60 -23.91
CA VAL A 323 -11.11 4.06 -24.91
C VAL A 323 -11.63 4.40 -26.30
N ASP A 324 -10.71 4.74 -27.21
CA ASP A 324 -11.01 5.13 -28.58
C ASP A 324 -10.11 4.36 -29.54
N ASP A 325 -10.53 4.21 -30.79
CA ASP A 325 -9.70 3.63 -31.85
C ASP A 325 -8.63 4.63 -32.33
N HIS A 326 -8.88 5.93 -32.15
CA HIS A 326 -7.90 6.97 -32.42
C HIS A 326 -6.95 7.13 -31.22
N PRO A 327 -5.65 6.83 -31.38
CA PRO A 327 -4.73 6.80 -30.25
C PRO A 327 -4.60 8.11 -29.48
N GLU A 328 -4.83 9.26 -30.11
CA GLU A 328 -4.80 10.60 -29.49
C GLU A 328 -6.01 10.88 -28.59
N LYS A 329 -7.13 10.17 -28.80
CA LYS A 329 -8.35 10.27 -27.98
C LYS A 329 -8.47 9.14 -26.96
N CYS A 330 -7.69 8.06 -27.13
CA CYS A 330 -7.69 6.93 -26.22
C CYS A 330 -6.88 7.21 -24.95
N GLN A 331 -7.56 7.40 -23.81
CA GLN A 331 -6.88 7.58 -22.51
C GLN A 331 -5.90 6.45 -22.22
N MET A 332 -6.26 5.21 -22.54
CA MET A 332 -5.42 4.05 -22.26
C MET A 332 -4.08 4.10 -23.02
N GLU A 333 -4.10 4.38 -24.32
CA GLU A 333 -2.88 4.46 -25.13
C GLU A 333 -2.01 5.67 -24.76
N GLN A 334 -2.63 6.82 -24.50
CA GLN A 334 -1.91 8.03 -24.09
C GLN A 334 -1.24 7.84 -22.71
N ASN A 335 -1.97 7.26 -21.76
CA ASN A 335 -1.43 6.96 -20.44
C ASN A 335 -0.34 5.88 -20.52
N LEU A 336 -0.49 4.86 -21.36
CA LEU A 336 0.52 3.82 -21.54
C LEU A 336 1.81 4.41 -22.12
N ARG A 337 1.70 5.28 -23.13
CA ARG A 337 2.85 6.01 -23.71
C ARG A 337 3.54 6.88 -22.66
N ALA A 338 2.78 7.62 -21.85
CA ALA A 338 3.33 8.42 -20.76
C ALA A 338 4.07 7.56 -19.72
N ALA A 339 3.62 6.32 -19.51
CA ALA A 339 4.24 5.38 -18.58
C ALA A 339 5.52 4.71 -19.10
N GLN A 340 5.90 4.90 -20.36
CA GLN A 340 7.13 4.32 -20.94
C GLN A 340 8.36 5.21 -20.68
N ILE A 341 8.61 5.58 -19.42
CA ILE A 341 9.84 6.30 -19.02
C ILE A 341 10.91 5.32 -18.53
N GLU A 342 12.11 5.41 -19.13
CA GLU A 342 13.28 4.64 -18.69
C GLU A 342 13.96 5.29 -17.49
N THR A 343 14.07 6.62 -17.51
CA THR A 343 14.70 7.40 -16.45
C THR A 343 13.64 8.21 -15.69
N PRO A 344 13.61 8.14 -14.35
CA PRO A 344 12.81 9.03 -13.51
C PRO A 344 13.06 10.51 -13.81
N LEU A 345 12.04 11.34 -13.60
CA LEU A 345 12.18 12.79 -13.56
C LEU A 345 13.16 13.20 -12.45
N ASN A 346 13.98 14.20 -12.73
CA ASN A 346 14.85 14.80 -11.71
C ASN A 346 14.06 15.70 -10.75
N ALA A 347 14.70 16.11 -9.65
CA ALA A 347 14.06 16.93 -8.61
C ALA A 347 13.47 18.25 -9.15
N GLN A 348 14.14 18.90 -10.12
CA GLN A 348 13.65 20.15 -10.72
C GLN A 348 12.36 19.94 -11.53
N ALA A 349 12.31 18.89 -12.35
CA ALA A 349 11.13 18.55 -13.14
C ALA A 349 9.96 18.12 -12.26
N MET A 350 10.21 17.33 -11.20
CA MET A 350 9.19 16.98 -10.22
C MET A 350 8.63 18.23 -9.53
N LYS A 351 9.50 19.15 -9.09
CA LYS A 351 9.11 20.40 -8.44
C LYS A 351 8.28 21.30 -9.36
N ALA A 352 8.61 21.37 -10.66
CA ALA A 352 7.83 22.13 -11.63
C ALA A 352 6.39 21.60 -11.77
N ILE A 353 6.18 20.29 -11.67
CA ILE A 353 4.84 19.68 -11.69
C ILE A 353 4.08 19.99 -10.40
N GLU A 354 4.73 19.90 -9.23
CA GLU A 354 4.14 20.29 -7.94
C GLU A 354 3.71 21.78 -7.94
N ASP A 355 4.56 22.66 -8.49
CA ASP A 355 4.29 24.09 -8.60
C ASP A 355 3.13 24.39 -9.56
N ARG A 356 3.05 23.68 -10.68
CA ARG A 356 1.91 23.76 -11.62
C ARG A 356 0.61 23.33 -10.97
N VAL A 357 0.60 22.21 -10.25
CA VAL A 357 -0.58 21.76 -9.49
C VAL A 357 -1.02 22.81 -8.47
N THR A 358 -0.05 23.44 -7.79
CA THR A 358 -0.32 24.51 -6.81
C THR A 358 -0.85 25.78 -7.49
N SER A 359 -0.25 26.22 -8.60
CA SER A 359 -0.69 27.43 -9.31
C SER A 359 -2.09 27.30 -9.89
N LEU A 360 -2.52 26.08 -10.20
CA LEU A 360 -3.88 25.77 -10.64
C LEU A 360 -4.88 25.63 -9.48
N GLY A 361 -4.46 25.81 -8.22
CA GLY A 361 -5.31 25.65 -7.03
C GLY A 361 -5.72 24.20 -6.75
N LYS A 362 -4.97 23.23 -7.28
CA LYS A 362 -5.29 21.80 -7.24
C LYS A 362 -4.49 21.03 -6.18
N ASP A 363 -3.70 21.70 -5.36
CA ASP A 363 -2.85 21.09 -4.32
C ASP A 363 -3.66 20.35 -3.23
N LYS A 364 -4.93 20.72 -3.04
CA LYS A 364 -5.87 20.06 -2.11
C LYS A 364 -6.53 18.79 -2.65
N ALA A 365 -6.15 18.30 -3.83
CA ALA A 365 -6.80 17.14 -4.46
C ALA A 365 -6.76 15.86 -3.62
N ASN A 366 -5.89 15.75 -2.60
CA ASN A 366 -5.83 14.56 -1.72
C ASN A 366 -6.61 14.71 -0.41
N ALA A 367 -7.31 15.84 -0.20
CA ALA A 367 -7.95 16.19 1.08
C ALA A 367 -8.95 15.16 1.62
N TYR A 368 -9.52 14.33 0.75
CA TYR A 368 -10.55 13.35 1.10
C TYR A 368 -10.03 11.93 1.24
N PHE A 369 -8.74 11.67 0.95
CA PHE A 369 -8.17 10.31 1.00
C PHE A 369 -6.78 10.21 1.62
N GLN A 370 -6.09 11.31 1.92
CA GLN A 370 -4.86 11.29 2.73
C GLN A 370 -5.01 12.12 4.00
N GLN A 371 -4.40 11.63 5.08
CA GLN A 371 -4.28 12.37 6.32
C GLN A 371 -3.46 13.65 6.09
N ARG A 372 -3.81 14.74 6.80
CA ARG A 372 -3.06 16.01 6.74
C ARG A 372 -1.59 15.80 7.11
N ALA A 373 -0.73 16.62 6.51
CA ALA A 373 0.69 16.61 6.81
C ALA A 373 0.94 16.84 8.30
N MET A 374 1.85 16.05 8.86
CA MET A 374 2.34 16.20 10.23
C MET A 374 3.71 16.90 10.29
N GLY A 375 4.32 17.17 9.13
CA GLY A 375 5.73 17.55 9.04
C GLY A 375 6.67 16.42 9.46
N LEU A 376 7.95 16.74 9.60
CA LEU A 376 8.93 15.84 10.22
C LEU A 376 8.53 15.62 11.69
N THR A 377 8.37 14.37 12.11
CA THR A 377 8.07 14.07 13.51
C THR A 377 9.32 13.75 14.32
N ALA A 378 9.21 13.87 15.64
CA ALA A 378 10.22 13.32 16.54
C ALA A 378 10.30 11.78 16.42
N PRO A 379 11.45 11.17 16.77
CA PRO A 379 11.56 9.73 16.97
C PRO A 379 10.54 9.23 17.98
N ARG A 380 9.97 8.05 17.73
CA ARG A 380 8.87 7.53 18.54
C ARG A 380 9.37 6.58 19.63
N ASN A 381 8.55 6.40 20.66
CA ASN A 381 8.75 5.43 21.73
C ASN A 381 10.09 5.52 22.48
N VAL A 382 10.82 6.64 22.41
CA VAL A 382 12.17 6.79 22.98
C VAL A 382 12.25 6.17 24.37
N GLY A 383 13.24 5.30 24.57
CA GLY A 383 13.51 4.57 25.81
C GLY A 383 14.95 4.83 26.25
N VAL A 384 15.16 4.95 27.56
CA VAL A 384 16.48 5.12 28.18
C VAL A 384 16.57 4.09 29.29
N GLU A 385 17.57 3.24 29.23
CA GLU A 385 17.81 2.18 30.22
C GLU A 385 19.30 2.12 30.57
N GLU A 386 19.62 1.81 31.83
CA GLU A 386 20.99 1.49 32.19
C GLU A 386 21.41 0.19 31.50
N ASP A 387 22.50 0.23 30.75
CA ASP A 387 23.05 -0.94 30.07
C ASP A 387 24.00 -1.67 31.01
N SER A 388 23.48 -2.66 31.74
CA SER A 388 24.27 -3.48 32.68
C SER A 388 24.34 -4.94 32.21
N PRO A 389 25.10 -5.26 31.14
CA PRO A 389 25.21 -6.64 30.67
C PRO A 389 26.05 -7.51 31.63
N MET A 390 26.86 -6.92 32.51
CA MET A 390 27.55 -7.61 33.61
C MET A 390 27.81 -6.68 34.80
N PRO A 391 27.05 -6.80 35.92
CA PRO A 391 27.30 -6.03 37.15
C PRO A 391 28.73 -6.17 37.69
N ARG A 392 29.42 -7.27 37.37
CA ARG A 392 30.80 -7.55 37.77
C ARG A 392 31.88 -6.74 37.04
N MET A 393 31.57 -6.10 35.91
CA MET A 393 32.55 -5.29 35.16
C MET A 393 32.45 -3.78 35.46
N GLY A 394 31.47 -3.33 36.26
CA GLY A 394 31.39 -1.94 36.72
C GLY A 394 31.23 -0.88 35.62
N ARG A 395 30.88 -1.27 34.38
CA ARG A 395 30.70 -0.35 33.26
C ARG A 395 29.40 0.43 33.43
N LYS A 396 29.50 1.74 33.66
CA LYS A 396 28.36 2.66 33.59
C LYS A 396 28.07 2.95 32.12
N ALA A 397 27.03 2.35 31.57
CA ALA A 397 26.56 2.64 30.22
C ALA A 397 25.05 2.90 30.26
N VAL A 398 24.59 3.75 29.35
CA VAL A 398 23.17 4.05 29.18
C VAL A 398 22.81 3.75 27.73
N ARG A 399 21.80 2.91 27.54
CA ARG A 399 21.25 2.60 26.23
C ARG A 399 20.03 3.45 25.96
N ILE A 400 20.09 4.18 24.85
CA ILE A 400 18.99 4.97 24.32
C ILE A 400 18.44 4.23 23.11
N SER A 401 17.14 3.96 23.07
CA SER A 401 16.50 3.27 21.95
C SER A 401 15.24 3.98 21.45
N TRP A 402 14.91 3.90 20.16
CA TRP A 402 13.76 4.59 19.56
C TRP A 402 13.23 3.86 18.33
N ASP A 403 11.96 4.14 18.02
CA ASP A 403 11.33 3.79 16.76
C ASP A 403 11.44 4.94 15.76
N THR A 404 11.37 4.61 14.48
CA THR A 404 11.45 5.60 13.40
C THR A 404 10.41 6.71 13.57
N ALA A 405 10.85 7.93 13.31
CA ALA A 405 10.01 9.09 13.01
C ALA A 405 9.33 8.95 11.63
N TYR A 406 8.39 9.84 11.35
CA TYR A 406 7.80 10.02 10.02
C TYR A 406 8.44 11.21 9.32
N ALA A 407 8.81 11.01 8.06
CA ALA A 407 9.34 12.04 7.18
C ALA A 407 8.24 13.02 6.77
N GLY A 408 8.62 14.29 6.61
CA GLY A 408 7.78 15.32 6.02
C GLY A 408 7.96 15.40 4.50
N THR A 409 8.28 16.60 4.00
CA THR A 409 8.53 16.86 2.58
C THR A 409 9.93 16.47 2.11
N ALA A 410 10.80 16.08 3.03
CA ALA A 410 12.16 15.60 2.77
C ALA A 410 12.40 14.27 3.52
N PRO A 411 13.25 13.38 2.98
CA PRO A 411 13.60 12.14 3.65
C PRO A 411 14.40 12.42 4.93
N ILE A 412 14.20 11.59 5.96
CA ILE A 412 15.01 11.61 7.18
C ILE A 412 16.41 11.12 6.82
N GLU A 413 17.44 11.87 7.20
CA GLU A 413 18.83 11.46 6.96
C GLU A 413 19.42 10.73 8.17
N ARG A 414 19.15 11.24 9.37
CA ARG A 414 19.78 10.76 10.60
C ARG A 414 18.98 11.12 11.83
N TYR A 415 19.39 10.51 12.93
CA TYR A 415 19.03 10.87 14.29
C TYR A 415 20.24 11.44 15.01
N GLU A 416 20.02 12.42 15.85
CA GLU A 416 21.00 12.98 16.78
C GLU A 416 20.56 12.64 18.20
N VAL A 417 21.46 12.06 18.99
CA VAL A 417 21.22 11.70 20.39
C VAL A 417 21.78 12.82 21.24
N LEU A 418 20.95 13.38 22.12
CA LEU A 418 21.31 14.49 22.96
C LEU A 418 21.33 14.05 24.42
N ARG A 419 22.37 14.44 25.15
CA ARG A 419 22.47 14.36 26.62
C ARG A 419 22.59 15.77 27.16
N ASN A 420 21.70 16.14 28.08
CA ASN A 420 21.66 17.49 28.66
C ASN A 420 21.66 18.59 27.58
N GLN A 421 20.93 18.35 26.49
CA GLN A 421 20.80 19.21 25.31
C GLN A 421 22.02 19.27 24.38
N GLU A 422 23.14 18.64 24.72
CA GLU A 422 24.31 18.53 23.85
C GLU A 422 24.23 17.28 22.99
N VAL A 423 24.59 17.38 21.70
CA VAL A 423 24.64 16.22 20.81
C VAL A 423 25.84 15.37 21.17
N ILE A 424 25.59 14.15 21.61
CA ILE A 424 26.64 13.18 21.98
C ILE A 424 26.87 12.12 20.90
N GLY A 425 25.96 12.01 19.93
CA GLY A 425 26.09 11.02 18.87
C GLY A 425 25.10 11.22 17.74
N SER A 426 25.35 10.55 16.62
CA SER A 426 24.45 10.53 15.47
C SER A 426 24.33 9.11 14.90
N VAL A 427 23.11 8.75 14.50
CA VAL A 427 22.77 7.45 13.93
C VAL A 427 22.07 7.67 12.59
N PRO A 428 22.62 7.19 11.45
CA PRO A 428 21.96 7.30 10.15
C PRO A 428 20.57 6.68 10.15
N HIS A 429 19.64 7.30 9.42
CA HIS A 429 18.31 6.73 9.22
C HIS A 429 18.37 5.56 8.25
N VAL A 430 17.63 4.51 8.58
CA VAL A 430 17.31 3.40 7.68
C VAL A 430 15.84 3.06 7.86
N PRO A 431 15.08 2.67 6.81
CA PRO A 431 13.69 2.28 6.99
C PRO A 431 13.55 1.11 7.99
N GLN A 432 12.75 1.30 9.04
CA GLN A 432 12.56 0.31 10.10
C GLN A 432 11.55 -0.76 9.69
N ILE A 433 12.04 -1.83 9.07
CA ILE A 433 11.20 -2.95 8.54
C ILE A 433 10.98 -4.09 9.53
N ARG A 434 11.52 -4.01 10.75
CA ARG A 434 11.39 -5.02 11.82
C ARG A 434 11.28 -4.32 13.17
N GLU A 435 10.88 -5.06 14.19
CA GLU A 435 10.76 -4.54 15.56
C GLU A 435 12.07 -4.09 16.18
N LYS A 436 13.22 -4.49 15.62
CA LYS A 436 14.51 -4.00 16.07
C LYS A 436 14.51 -2.47 16.03
N ARG A 437 14.68 -1.87 17.20
CA ARG A 437 14.72 -0.43 17.40
C ARG A 437 16.09 0.12 17.04
N PHE A 438 16.13 1.40 16.69
CA PHE A 438 17.39 2.13 16.69
C PHE A 438 17.94 2.18 18.11
N ALA A 439 19.26 2.26 18.24
CA ALA A 439 19.89 2.37 19.54
C ALA A 439 21.19 3.17 19.45
N TYR A 440 21.55 3.79 20.58
CA TYR A 440 22.83 4.43 20.84
C TYR A 440 23.25 4.10 22.27
N GLU A 441 24.53 3.85 22.48
CA GLU A 441 25.11 3.57 23.79
C GLU A 441 25.96 4.76 24.21
N ASP A 442 25.59 5.39 25.32
CA ASP A 442 26.40 6.40 25.98
C ASP A 442 27.21 5.75 27.10
N VAL A 443 28.48 6.13 27.23
CA VAL A 443 29.42 5.61 28.23
C VAL A 443 29.99 6.80 28.99
N PRO A 444 29.30 7.27 30.04
CA PRO A 444 29.76 8.39 30.85
C PRO A 444 31.06 8.08 31.61
N GLY A 445 31.74 9.13 32.07
CA GLY A 445 32.95 9.01 32.87
C GLY A 445 32.70 8.30 34.21
N THR A 446 33.76 7.79 34.83
CA THR A 446 33.67 7.06 36.11
C THR A 446 33.05 7.91 37.23
N ASP A 447 33.30 9.22 37.20
CA ASP A 447 32.85 10.19 38.21
C ASP A 447 31.47 10.77 37.89
N ASP A 448 30.92 10.47 36.73
CA ASP A 448 29.61 10.97 36.33
C ASP A 448 28.48 10.27 37.10
N ASN A 449 27.51 11.07 37.54
CA ASN A 449 26.28 10.61 38.15
C ASN A 449 25.20 10.44 37.07
N LEU A 450 24.81 9.20 36.78
CA LEU A 450 23.81 8.89 35.75
C LEU A 450 22.47 9.61 36.01
N GLY A 451 22.10 9.82 37.28
CA GLY A 451 20.86 10.50 37.66
C GLY A 451 20.71 11.93 37.14
N ASP A 452 21.83 12.58 36.78
CA ASP A 452 21.86 13.97 36.28
C ASP A 452 21.73 14.04 34.75
N PHE A 453 21.60 12.89 34.07
CA PHE A 453 21.51 12.84 32.62
C PHE A 453 20.08 12.81 32.13
N HIS A 454 19.82 13.70 31.19
CA HIS A 454 18.56 13.79 30.46
C HIS A 454 18.80 13.57 28.98
N TYR A 455 18.19 12.51 28.44
CA TYR A 455 18.35 12.11 27.06
C TYR A 455 17.14 12.47 26.22
N SER A 456 17.40 12.82 24.97
CA SER A 456 16.38 12.97 23.95
C SER A 456 16.97 12.63 22.59
N VAL A 457 16.12 12.31 21.63
CA VAL A 457 16.56 12.00 20.26
C VAL A 457 15.88 13.00 19.31
N ARG A 458 16.65 13.54 18.38
CA ARG A 458 16.22 14.49 17.36
C ARG A 458 16.32 13.86 15.98
N SER A 459 15.25 13.88 15.20
CA SER A 459 15.28 13.57 13.78
C SER A 459 15.83 14.76 13.00
N VAL A 460 16.58 14.50 11.93
CA VAL A 460 17.08 15.50 10.98
C VAL A 460 16.78 15.04 9.56
N ASP A 461 16.11 15.86 8.77
CA ASP A 461 15.82 15.59 7.36
C ASP A 461 16.81 16.26 6.39
N ALA A 462 16.73 15.88 5.12
CA ALA A 462 17.61 16.39 4.06
C ALA A 462 17.40 17.88 3.72
N ALA A 463 16.32 18.50 4.24
CA ALA A 463 16.11 19.94 4.15
C ALA A 463 16.68 20.68 5.37
N GLY A 464 17.28 19.97 6.33
CA GLY A 464 17.81 20.53 7.58
C GLY A 464 16.74 20.77 8.65
N SER A 465 15.49 20.35 8.44
CA SER A 465 14.45 20.42 9.46
C SER A 465 14.76 19.43 10.57
N THR A 466 14.32 19.76 11.80
CA THR A 466 14.52 18.87 12.94
C THR A 466 13.28 18.74 13.80
N ALA A 467 13.10 17.59 14.44
CA ALA A 467 12.06 17.37 15.45
C ALA A 467 12.59 16.52 16.61
N ARG A 468 12.40 17.01 17.84
CA ARG A 468 13.00 16.44 19.05
C ARG A 468 11.97 15.71 19.90
N SER A 469 12.33 14.55 20.45
CA SER A 469 11.52 13.83 21.44
C SER A 469 11.46 14.58 22.77
N SER A 470 10.50 14.20 23.61
CA SER A 470 10.54 14.56 25.03
C SER A 470 11.84 14.08 25.68
N SER A 471 12.27 14.81 26.71
CA SER A 471 13.45 14.49 27.50
C SER A 471 13.14 13.39 28.51
N MET A 472 14.05 12.43 28.69
CA MET A 472 13.89 11.32 29.64
C MET A 472 15.15 11.14 30.50
N GLY A 473 14.97 10.93 31.80
CA GLY A 473 16.05 10.51 32.68
C GLY A 473 16.25 8.98 32.65
N PRO A 474 17.41 8.47 33.10
CA PRO A 474 17.73 7.03 33.10
C PRO A 474 16.86 6.19 34.04
N LEU A 475 16.09 6.80 34.94
CA LEU A 475 15.16 6.14 35.87
C LEU A 475 13.68 6.21 35.44
N GLY A 476 13.39 6.51 34.17
CA GLY A 476 12.03 6.42 33.61
C GLY A 476 11.03 7.47 34.12
N THR A 477 11.45 8.47 34.89
CA THR A 477 10.59 9.58 35.27
C THR A 477 10.50 10.59 34.11
N LEU A 478 9.32 10.69 33.50
CA LEU A 478 8.98 11.75 32.56
C LEU A 478 9.10 13.11 33.29
N SER A 479 10.08 13.93 32.90
CA SER A 479 10.09 15.34 33.28
C SER A 479 9.00 16.03 32.45
N LYS A 480 7.93 16.48 33.12
CA LYS A 480 6.96 17.40 32.51
C LYS A 480 7.58 18.79 32.55
N THR A 481 7.94 19.32 31.39
CA THR A 481 8.19 20.76 31.19
C THR A 481 7.45 21.22 29.97
#